data_AF-A0A497NHG8-F1
#
_entry.id   AF-A0A497NHG8-F1
#
_cell.length_a   1.000
_cell.length_b   1.000
_cell.length_c   1.000
_cell.angle_alpha   90.00
_cell.angle_beta   90.00
_cell.angle_gamma   90.00
#
_symmetry.space_group_name_H-M   'P 1'
#
loop_
_entity.id
_entity.type
_entity.pdbx_description
1 polymer ?
#
loop_
_entity_poly.entity_id
_entity_poly.type
_entity_poly.pdbx_seq_one_letter_code
_entity_poly.pdbx_strand_id
1 'polypeptide(L)'
;MELNATKISNLFKETIMGLQEEPDFQWSSDDVKYSINGKGEPDIQLAVGNVSLDYDLWEGLRNPAVVGLYPAGLQEIWEFYANRRKNRVDEHGRPTIFQTPHSYDYARNNYRRAVIISVMLPFSPKIIDAYVNIVRGEKRGSSHLYARMYEDTNLMINKASSRVAMDLVARDRVVVAMDDKTVKDVSTEAIPITHQGISHGPSKDGNYPQKSIAVLLGLGQFGIHRLVFRDEFIDGKVKRNFGPIRSLIIFDKEELVRNGRNNVIYPTREWREYLFKLYDFTNIEQEVNKYRFCSYIPLDDEGCGKCIGCCPSGAQPNSTSTSRGQFSEKVKQQTHRFWDGKLQFDYASCCEERGQMGTLFPEWSCTRCMSMCAIEGSKRTYAAKEFYNKLKQLTTA
;
A
#
# COMPACT_ATOMS: atom_id res chain seq x y z
N MET A 1 -16.41 -11.75 -17.12
CA MET A 1 -15.47 -12.71 -16.49
C MET A 1 -15.55 -12.52 -15.00
N GLU A 2 -15.95 -13.56 -14.26
CA GLU A 2 -16.04 -13.49 -12.79
C GLU A 2 -14.66 -13.19 -12.19
N LEU A 3 -14.54 -12.07 -11.44
CA LEU A 3 -13.32 -11.67 -10.77
C LEU A 3 -13.03 -12.61 -9.59
N ASN A 4 -11.84 -13.20 -9.60
CA ASN A 4 -11.38 -14.15 -8.60
C ASN A 4 -9.92 -13.82 -8.24
N ALA A 5 -9.63 -13.70 -6.94
CA ALA A 5 -8.29 -13.42 -6.43
C ALA A 5 -7.22 -14.37 -6.99
N THR A 6 -7.51 -15.67 -7.13
CA THR A 6 -6.58 -16.67 -7.68
C THR A 6 -6.27 -16.40 -9.15
N LYS A 7 -7.28 -16.11 -9.96
CA LYS A 7 -7.09 -15.80 -11.40
C LYS A 7 -6.27 -14.54 -11.58
N ILE A 8 -6.56 -13.49 -10.80
CA ILE A 8 -5.84 -12.22 -10.86
C ILE A 8 -4.39 -12.41 -10.39
N SER A 9 -4.18 -13.17 -9.31
CA SER A 9 -2.83 -13.51 -8.83
C SER A 9 -2.01 -14.23 -9.90
N ASN A 10 -2.60 -15.20 -10.61
CA ASN A 10 -1.95 -15.89 -11.71
C ASN A 10 -1.62 -14.95 -12.88
N LEU A 11 -2.53 -14.06 -13.27
CA LEU A 11 -2.26 -13.04 -14.30
C LEU A 11 -1.06 -12.16 -13.92
N PHE A 12 -0.97 -11.72 -12.66
CA PHE A 12 0.19 -10.96 -12.19
C PHE A 12 1.48 -11.77 -12.25
N LYS A 13 1.46 -13.05 -11.83
CA LYS A 13 2.62 -13.93 -11.90
C LYS A 13 3.11 -14.12 -13.34
N GLU A 14 2.21 -14.48 -14.25
CA GLU A 14 2.50 -14.67 -15.68
C GLU A 14 3.07 -13.38 -16.29
N THR A 15 2.44 -12.24 -16.01
CA THR A 15 2.90 -10.94 -16.48
C THR A 15 4.29 -10.60 -15.95
N ILE A 16 4.55 -10.85 -14.68
CA ILE A 16 5.85 -10.55 -14.05
C ILE A 16 6.94 -11.46 -14.59
N MET A 17 6.66 -12.74 -14.77
CA MET A 17 7.60 -13.68 -15.41
C MET A 17 7.92 -13.22 -16.84
N GLY A 18 6.91 -12.80 -17.62
CA GLY A 18 7.14 -12.25 -18.96
C GLY A 18 7.93 -10.93 -18.96
N LEU A 19 7.74 -10.08 -17.95
CA LEU A 19 8.50 -8.83 -17.80
C LEU A 19 9.99 -9.08 -17.54
N GLN A 20 10.37 -10.21 -16.92
CA GLN A 20 11.79 -10.52 -16.68
C GLN A 20 12.62 -10.59 -17.96
N GLU A 21 11.98 -10.91 -19.08
CA GLU A 21 12.63 -11.02 -20.39
C GLU A 21 12.82 -9.65 -21.09
N GLU A 22 12.40 -8.55 -20.48
CA GLU A 22 12.61 -7.23 -21.06
C GLU A 22 14.00 -6.66 -20.75
N PRO A 23 14.58 -5.86 -21.68
CA PRO A 23 15.88 -5.23 -21.48
C PRO A 23 15.99 -4.44 -20.17
N ASP A 24 14.89 -3.83 -19.72
CA ASP A 24 14.85 -3.06 -18.48
C ASP A 24 15.11 -3.91 -17.23
N PHE A 25 14.98 -5.25 -17.30
CA PHE A 25 15.16 -6.18 -16.19
C PHE A 25 16.26 -7.25 -16.44
N GLN A 26 16.79 -7.34 -17.66
CA GLN A 26 17.87 -8.26 -18.06
C GLN A 26 19.26 -7.69 -17.73
N TRP A 27 19.61 -7.55 -16.45
CA TRP A 27 20.91 -7.03 -16.02
C TRP A 27 21.83 -8.09 -15.38
N SER A 28 21.26 -9.21 -14.94
CA SER A 28 21.98 -10.43 -14.53
C SER A 28 20.96 -11.57 -14.35
N SER A 29 21.19 -12.72 -14.98
CA SER A 29 20.33 -13.91 -14.89
C SER A 29 20.25 -14.50 -13.47
N ASP A 30 21.18 -14.14 -12.59
CA ASP A 30 21.44 -14.90 -11.36
C ASP A 30 20.81 -14.29 -10.10
N ASP A 31 20.19 -13.11 -10.18
CA ASP A 31 19.65 -12.41 -9.00
C ASP A 31 18.23 -11.87 -9.21
N VAL A 32 17.23 -12.73 -8.97
CA VAL A 32 15.82 -12.32 -8.86
C VAL A 32 15.67 -11.28 -7.73
N LYS A 33 15.18 -10.09 -8.09
CA LYS A 33 15.04 -8.93 -7.18
C LYS A 33 13.79 -8.97 -6.29
N TYR A 34 12.88 -9.90 -6.55
CA TYR A 34 11.67 -10.10 -5.76
C TYR A 34 11.66 -11.47 -5.08
N SER A 35 10.71 -11.68 -4.17
CA SER A 35 10.53 -12.97 -3.50
C SER A 35 9.89 -13.97 -4.46
N ILE A 36 10.48 -15.16 -4.52
CA ILE A 36 9.94 -16.32 -5.23
C ILE A 36 9.36 -17.33 -4.24
N ASN A 37 8.34 -18.07 -4.68
CA ASN A 37 7.74 -19.14 -3.89
C ASN A 37 8.50 -20.48 -4.10
N GLY A 38 8.06 -21.54 -3.42
CA GLY A 38 8.68 -22.88 -3.53
C GLY A 38 8.61 -23.53 -4.92
N LYS A 39 7.84 -22.96 -5.86
CA LYS A 39 7.75 -23.38 -7.26
C LYS A 39 8.63 -22.55 -8.20
N GLY A 40 9.39 -21.58 -7.67
CA GLY A 40 10.18 -20.65 -8.47
C GLY A 40 9.37 -19.52 -9.12
N GLU A 41 8.07 -19.38 -8.82
CA GLU A 41 7.23 -18.30 -9.36
C GLU A 41 7.31 -17.05 -8.46
N PRO A 42 6.96 -15.85 -8.97
CA PRO A 42 6.80 -14.65 -8.15
C PRO A 42 5.82 -14.87 -6.98
N ASP A 43 6.23 -14.50 -5.76
CA ASP A 43 5.43 -14.65 -4.54
C ASP A 43 4.47 -13.48 -4.31
N ILE A 44 3.54 -13.28 -5.26
CA ILE A 44 2.59 -12.17 -5.26
C ILE A 44 1.60 -12.29 -4.10
N GLN A 45 1.47 -11.19 -3.36
CA GLN A 45 0.47 -11.04 -2.32
C GLN A 45 -0.66 -10.16 -2.85
N LEU A 46 -1.91 -10.60 -2.69
CA LEU A 46 -3.05 -9.94 -3.30
C LEU A 46 -4.26 -9.95 -2.36
N ALA A 47 -4.97 -8.83 -2.34
CA ALA A 47 -6.25 -8.69 -1.68
C ALA A 47 -7.25 -8.07 -2.66
N VAL A 48 -8.48 -8.58 -2.67
CA VAL A 48 -9.57 -8.06 -3.49
C VAL A 48 -10.72 -7.70 -2.58
N GLY A 49 -11.24 -6.49 -2.73
CA GLY A 49 -12.51 -6.12 -2.14
C GLY A 49 -13.41 -5.43 -3.14
N ASN A 50 -14.69 -5.32 -2.80
CA ASN A 50 -15.66 -4.58 -3.58
C ASN A 50 -16.50 -3.68 -2.70
N VAL A 51 -16.97 -2.59 -3.28
CA VAL A 51 -17.79 -1.58 -2.61
C VAL A 51 -18.84 -1.03 -3.58
N SER A 52 -19.94 -0.47 -3.05
CA SER A 52 -20.84 0.33 -3.87
C SER A 52 -20.15 1.60 -4.33
N LEU A 53 -20.66 2.25 -5.38
CA LEU A 53 -20.09 3.53 -5.81
C LEU A 53 -20.38 4.67 -4.82
N ASP A 54 -21.43 4.58 -4.00
CA ASP A 54 -21.70 5.55 -2.93
C ASP A 54 -20.82 5.35 -1.68
N TYR A 55 -19.95 4.35 -1.70
CA TYR A 55 -19.15 3.99 -0.54
C TYR A 55 -17.97 4.96 -0.34
N ASP A 56 -17.93 5.60 0.82
CA ASP A 56 -16.82 6.48 1.17
C ASP A 56 -15.59 5.69 1.65
N LEU A 57 -14.59 5.55 0.78
CA LEU A 57 -13.31 4.88 1.10
C LEU A 57 -12.60 5.51 2.32
N TRP A 58 -12.83 6.79 2.61
CA TRP A 58 -12.06 7.57 3.56
C TRP A 58 -12.85 8.02 4.80
N GLU A 59 -14.04 7.47 5.00
CA GLU A 59 -14.87 7.72 6.17
C GLU A 59 -14.05 7.55 7.46
N GLY A 60 -14.04 8.58 8.31
CA GLY A 60 -13.30 8.61 9.59
C GLY A 60 -11.77 8.74 9.48
N LEU A 61 -11.21 8.78 8.27
CA LEU A 61 -9.76 8.83 8.04
C LEU A 61 -9.23 10.18 7.54
N ARG A 62 -10.10 11.03 6.97
CA ARG A 62 -9.71 12.35 6.42
C ARG A 62 -9.11 13.25 7.49
N ASN A 63 -7.79 13.24 7.57
CA ASN A 63 -7.02 13.91 8.60
C ASN A 63 -5.56 14.07 8.10
N PRO A 64 -4.93 15.24 8.29
CA PRO A 64 -3.52 15.46 7.97
C PRO A 64 -2.56 14.44 8.60
N ALA A 65 -2.77 13.96 9.82
CA ALA A 65 -1.90 12.97 10.45
C ALA A 65 -2.09 11.52 9.92
N VAL A 66 -3.11 11.26 9.10
CA VAL A 66 -3.48 9.91 8.61
C VAL A 66 -3.46 9.85 7.08
N VAL A 67 -4.61 9.75 6.40
CA VAL A 67 -4.65 9.59 4.92
C VAL A 67 -4.58 10.92 4.17
N GLY A 68 -4.75 12.06 4.85
CA GLY A 68 -4.81 13.40 4.25
C GLY A 68 -6.20 13.98 4.29
N LEU A 69 -6.31 15.27 3.98
CA LEU A 69 -7.61 15.97 3.96
C LEU A 69 -8.44 15.64 2.72
N TYR A 70 -7.77 15.53 1.56
CA TYR A 70 -8.42 15.34 0.27
C TYR A 70 -7.87 14.10 -0.46
N PRO A 71 -7.99 12.89 0.13
CA PRO A 71 -7.60 11.67 -0.56
C PRO A 71 -8.55 11.38 -1.75
N ALA A 72 -7.99 10.95 -2.89
CA ALA A 72 -8.75 10.56 -4.07
C ALA A 72 -9.63 9.34 -3.77
N GLY A 73 -10.94 9.46 -3.93
CA GLY A 73 -11.93 8.39 -3.84
C GLY A 73 -12.28 7.81 -5.20
N LEU A 74 -13.40 7.07 -5.26
CA LEU A 74 -13.89 6.48 -6.51
C LEU A 74 -14.31 7.55 -7.53
N GLN A 75 -14.79 8.69 -7.06
CA GLN A 75 -15.22 9.81 -7.91
C GLN A 75 -14.03 10.39 -8.69
N GLU A 76 -12.95 10.80 -8.02
CA GLU A 76 -11.79 11.41 -8.67
C GLU A 76 -11.14 10.44 -9.66
N ILE A 77 -11.10 9.14 -9.33
CA ILE A 77 -10.58 8.10 -10.20
C ILE A 77 -11.45 7.93 -11.46
N TRP A 78 -12.77 7.97 -11.30
CA TRP A 78 -13.70 7.92 -12.44
C TRP A 78 -13.59 9.16 -13.31
N GLU A 79 -13.59 10.35 -12.72
CA GLU A 79 -13.51 11.63 -13.44
C GLU A 79 -12.21 11.75 -14.24
N PHE A 80 -11.10 11.28 -13.67
CA PHE A 80 -9.83 11.14 -14.39
C PHE A 80 -9.96 10.23 -15.62
N TYR A 81 -10.52 9.02 -15.43
CA TYR A 81 -10.72 8.07 -16.53
C TYR A 81 -11.62 8.65 -17.62
N ALA A 82 -12.78 9.20 -17.24
CA ALA A 82 -13.78 9.73 -18.15
C ALA A 82 -13.26 10.93 -18.93
N ASN A 83 -12.47 11.81 -18.31
CA ASN A 83 -11.83 12.93 -19.00
C ASN A 83 -10.84 12.47 -20.09
N ARG A 84 -10.01 11.48 -19.79
CA ARG A 84 -9.02 10.97 -20.75
C ARG A 84 -9.65 10.15 -21.87
N ARG A 85 -10.85 9.59 -21.66
CA ARG A 85 -11.58 8.75 -22.63
C ARG A 85 -12.79 9.43 -23.26
N LYS A 86 -13.03 10.72 -23.00
CA LYS A 86 -14.13 11.45 -23.63
C LYS A 86 -14.00 11.41 -25.14
N ASN A 87 -15.14 11.26 -25.82
CA ASN A 87 -15.19 11.37 -27.27
C ASN A 87 -14.67 12.75 -27.66
N ARG A 88 -13.78 12.79 -28.65
CA ARG A 88 -13.25 14.05 -29.20
C ARG A 88 -13.86 14.36 -30.57
N VAL A 89 -14.90 13.63 -30.94
CA VAL A 89 -15.62 13.75 -32.20
C VAL A 89 -17.12 13.89 -31.95
N ASP A 90 -17.81 14.63 -32.81
CA ASP A 90 -19.27 14.77 -32.81
C ASP A 90 -19.95 13.59 -33.54
N GLU A 91 -21.28 13.62 -33.62
CA GLU A 91 -22.11 12.63 -34.33
C GLU A 91 -21.80 12.52 -35.84
N HIS A 92 -21.11 13.49 -36.42
CA HIS A 92 -20.66 13.51 -37.81
C HIS A 92 -19.17 13.16 -37.96
N GLY A 93 -18.49 12.79 -36.87
CA GLY A 93 -17.07 12.43 -36.85
C GLY A 93 -16.11 13.62 -36.83
N ARG A 94 -16.59 14.85 -36.65
CA ARG A 94 -15.76 16.06 -36.66
C ARG A 94 -15.13 16.29 -35.28
N PRO A 95 -13.84 16.66 -35.20
CA PRO A 95 -13.22 17.01 -33.93
C PRO A 95 -13.98 18.12 -33.19
N THR A 96 -14.25 17.92 -31.90
CA THR A 96 -15.00 18.89 -31.09
C THR A 96 -14.48 18.95 -29.66
N ILE A 97 -14.53 20.16 -29.09
CA ILE A 97 -14.22 20.42 -27.68
C ILE A 97 -15.46 20.34 -26.77
N PHE A 98 -16.66 20.29 -27.37
CA PHE A 98 -17.93 20.40 -26.65
C PHE A 98 -18.40 19.08 -26.03
N GLN A 99 -17.72 17.97 -26.31
CA GLN A 99 -18.02 16.69 -25.69
C GLN A 99 -17.59 16.70 -24.22
N THR A 100 -18.55 16.49 -23.34
CA THR A 100 -18.34 16.40 -21.89
C THR A 100 -18.03 14.95 -21.50
N PRO A 101 -17.08 14.71 -20.59
CA PRO A 101 -16.87 13.38 -20.02
C PRO A 101 -18.12 12.90 -19.29
N HIS A 102 -18.32 11.58 -19.22
CA HIS A 102 -19.36 11.01 -18.38
C HIS A 102 -19.11 11.31 -16.90
N SER A 103 -20.10 11.87 -16.22
CA SER A 103 -20.02 12.22 -14.79
C SER A 103 -19.92 11.00 -13.88
N TYR A 104 -19.61 11.21 -12.61
CA TYR A 104 -19.65 10.12 -11.64
C TYR A 104 -21.08 9.57 -11.43
N ASP A 105 -22.10 10.41 -11.53
CA ASP A 105 -23.50 9.99 -11.50
C ASP A 105 -23.85 9.04 -12.64
N TYR A 106 -23.29 9.28 -13.83
CA TYR A 106 -23.39 8.31 -14.92
C TYR A 106 -22.79 6.97 -14.49
N ALA A 107 -21.62 6.96 -13.85
CA ALA A 107 -21.00 5.74 -13.37
C ALA A 107 -21.90 5.00 -12.36
N ARG A 108 -22.46 5.73 -11.37
CA ARG A 108 -23.40 5.21 -10.37
C ARG A 108 -24.64 4.56 -10.98
N ASN A 109 -25.13 5.12 -12.08
CA ASN A 109 -26.31 4.59 -12.78
C ASN A 109 -25.98 3.41 -13.72
N ASN A 110 -24.73 3.26 -14.15
CA ASN A 110 -24.34 2.26 -15.16
C ASN A 110 -23.55 1.08 -14.60
N TYR A 111 -22.93 1.23 -13.43
CA TYR A 111 -22.14 0.19 -12.76
C TYR A 111 -22.71 -0.07 -11.37
N ARG A 112 -22.64 -1.33 -10.93
CA ARG A 112 -23.21 -1.76 -9.65
C ARG A 112 -22.20 -1.75 -8.52
N ARG A 113 -20.91 -1.88 -8.84
CA ARG A 113 -19.83 -1.91 -7.86
C ARG A 113 -18.52 -1.39 -8.41
N ALA A 114 -17.64 -1.01 -7.49
CA ALA A 114 -16.22 -0.88 -7.74
C ALA A 114 -15.49 -2.05 -7.06
N VAL A 115 -14.69 -2.80 -7.83
CA VAL A 115 -13.76 -3.81 -7.31
C VAL A 115 -12.37 -3.17 -7.21
N ILE A 116 -11.76 -3.28 -6.04
CA ILE A 116 -10.45 -2.75 -5.72
C ILE A 116 -9.54 -3.95 -5.50
N ILE A 117 -8.50 -4.03 -6.32
CA ILE A 117 -7.46 -5.05 -6.18
C ILE A 117 -6.23 -4.32 -5.62
N SER A 118 -5.67 -4.81 -4.52
CA SER A 118 -4.36 -4.37 -4.03
C SER A 118 -3.37 -5.52 -4.13
N VAL A 119 -2.24 -5.23 -4.75
CA VAL A 119 -1.20 -6.22 -5.05
C VAL A 119 0.13 -5.74 -4.47
N MET A 120 0.89 -6.66 -3.88
CA MET A 120 2.26 -6.45 -3.44
C MET A 120 3.16 -7.48 -4.12
N LEU A 121 4.28 -6.99 -4.66
CA LEU A 121 5.39 -7.82 -5.11
C LEU A 121 6.48 -7.76 -4.05
N PRO A 122 6.64 -8.77 -3.19
CA PRO A 122 7.60 -8.69 -2.10
C PRO A 122 9.04 -8.64 -2.63
N PHE A 123 9.91 -7.89 -1.96
CA PHE A 123 11.34 -7.83 -2.23
C PHE A 123 12.03 -9.16 -1.93
N SER A 124 13.17 -9.40 -2.58
CA SER A 124 14.01 -10.58 -2.32
C SER A 124 14.53 -10.60 -0.87
N PRO A 125 14.17 -11.62 -0.05
CA PRO A 125 14.64 -11.70 1.33
C PRO A 125 16.17 -11.79 1.43
N LYS A 126 16.83 -12.44 0.47
CA LYS A 126 18.30 -12.59 0.38
C LYS A 126 18.98 -11.23 0.28
N ILE A 127 18.47 -10.34 -0.58
CA ILE A 127 19.05 -9.00 -0.79
C ILE A 127 18.76 -8.11 0.42
N ILE A 128 17.57 -8.21 1.02
CA ILE A 128 17.26 -7.46 2.26
C ILE A 128 18.18 -7.90 3.40
N ASP A 129 18.40 -9.20 3.59
CA ASP A 129 19.30 -9.74 4.63
C ASP A 129 20.75 -9.27 4.44
N ALA A 130 21.26 -9.34 3.21
CA ALA A 130 22.57 -8.79 2.87
C ALA A 130 22.68 -7.30 3.23
N TYR A 131 21.64 -6.51 2.95
CA TYR A 131 21.61 -5.09 3.32
C TYR A 131 21.56 -4.87 4.84
N VAL A 132 20.81 -5.69 5.59
CA VAL A 132 20.76 -5.63 7.05
C VAL A 132 22.13 -5.89 7.67
N ASN A 133 22.91 -6.83 7.11
CA ASN A 133 24.28 -7.09 7.57
C ASN A 133 25.22 -5.89 7.37
N ILE A 134 25.06 -5.14 6.28
CA ILE A 134 25.79 -3.87 6.06
C ILE A 134 25.37 -2.82 7.10
N VAL A 135 24.06 -2.64 7.32
CA VAL A 135 23.53 -1.66 8.29
C VAL A 135 24.00 -1.93 9.74
N ARG A 136 24.26 -3.19 10.09
CA ARG A 136 24.83 -3.58 11.38
C ARG A 136 26.28 -3.15 11.55
N GLY A 137 27.10 -3.34 10.51
CA GLY A 137 28.52 -3.00 10.53
C GLY A 137 28.77 -1.50 10.42
N GLU A 138 27.93 -0.80 9.67
CA GLU A 138 28.18 0.59 9.29
C GLU A 138 26.95 1.49 9.49
N LYS A 139 27.09 2.49 10.37
CA LYS A 139 26.03 3.49 10.63
C LYS A 139 25.57 4.23 9.37
N ARG A 140 26.34 4.28 8.28
CA ARG A 140 25.95 4.88 6.99
C ARG A 140 26.20 3.95 5.80
N GLY A 141 26.24 2.64 6.03
CA GLY A 141 26.37 1.67 4.95
C GLY A 141 25.18 1.73 3.97
N SER A 142 25.51 1.64 2.68
CA SER A 142 24.62 1.66 1.51
C SER A 142 24.77 0.36 0.72
N SER A 143 23.87 0.09 -0.24
CA SER A 143 24.01 -1.10 -1.09
C SER A 143 23.38 -0.84 -2.46
N HIS A 144 24.22 -0.84 -3.49
CA HIS A 144 23.76 -0.69 -4.88
C HIS A 144 22.83 -1.85 -5.27
N LEU A 145 23.13 -3.07 -4.85
CA LEU A 145 22.28 -4.24 -5.11
C LEU A 145 20.87 -4.04 -4.53
N TYR A 146 20.79 -3.53 -3.31
CA TYR A 146 19.52 -3.25 -2.65
C TYR A 146 18.78 -2.07 -3.31
N ALA A 147 19.48 -0.97 -3.62
CA ALA A 147 18.89 0.19 -4.28
C ALA A 147 18.27 -0.19 -5.63
N ARG A 148 19.01 -0.97 -6.44
CA ARG A 148 18.51 -1.54 -7.69
C ARG A 148 17.32 -2.45 -7.48
N MET A 149 17.39 -3.39 -6.53
CA MET A 149 16.25 -4.23 -6.18
C MET A 149 14.99 -3.41 -5.90
N TYR A 150 15.14 -2.32 -5.13
CA TYR A 150 14.04 -1.43 -4.79
C TYR A 150 13.43 -0.78 -6.04
N GLU A 151 14.26 -0.20 -6.91
CA GLU A 151 13.83 0.44 -8.16
C GLU A 151 13.19 -0.54 -9.14
N ASP A 152 13.88 -1.65 -9.42
CA ASP A 152 13.45 -2.67 -10.39
C ASP A 152 12.12 -3.28 -9.98
N THR A 153 11.95 -3.62 -8.69
CA THR A 153 10.68 -4.20 -8.20
C THR A 153 9.54 -3.19 -8.29
N ASN A 154 9.79 -1.90 -8.04
CA ASN A 154 8.78 -0.84 -8.23
C ASN A 154 8.39 -0.69 -9.70
N LEU A 155 9.37 -0.62 -10.60
CA LEU A 155 9.13 -0.53 -12.04
C LEU A 155 8.36 -1.76 -12.56
N MET A 156 8.73 -2.94 -12.08
CA MET A 156 8.10 -4.20 -12.46
C MET A 156 6.63 -4.25 -12.05
N ILE A 157 6.30 -3.92 -10.80
CA ILE A 157 4.89 -3.92 -10.36
C ILE A 157 4.07 -2.80 -11.04
N ASN A 158 4.67 -1.66 -11.37
CA ASN A 158 4.04 -0.61 -12.18
C ASN A 158 3.63 -1.15 -13.56
N LYS A 159 4.60 -1.70 -14.32
CA LYS A 159 4.35 -2.29 -15.64
C LYS A 159 3.35 -3.44 -15.57
N ALA A 160 3.49 -4.34 -14.58
CA ALA A 160 2.60 -5.47 -14.40
C ALA A 160 1.16 -5.03 -14.13
N SER A 161 0.97 -4.02 -13.25
CA SER A 161 -0.37 -3.48 -12.96
C SER A 161 -1.02 -2.90 -14.22
N SER A 162 -0.27 -2.17 -15.03
CA SER A 162 -0.76 -1.63 -16.30
C SER A 162 -1.14 -2.71 -17.32
N ARG A 163 -0.35 -3.79 -17.45
CA ARG A 163 -0.65 -4.91 -18.36
C ARG A 163 -1.85 -5.73 -17.90
N VAL A 164 -1.87 -6.13 -16.63
CA VAL A 164 -3.01 -6.85 -16.05
C VAL A 164 -4.28 -6.01 -16.16
N ALA A 165 -4.20 -4.69 -15.99
CA ALA A 165 -5.34 -3.82 -16.22
C ALA A 165 -5.88 -3.91 -17.66
N MET A 166 -5.00 -3.92 -18.67
CA MET A 166 -5.39 -4.07 -20.08
C MET A 166 -6.09 -5.41 -20.33
N ASP A 167 -5.56 -6.50 -19.78
CA ASP A 167 -6.14 -7.84 -19.92
C ASP A 167 -7.51 -7.97 -19.24
N LEU A 168 -7.76 -7.15 -18.20
CA LEU A 168 -9.02 -7.14 -17.47
C LEU A 168 -10.10 -6.25 -18.12
N VAL A 169 -9.77 -5.41 -19.10
CA VAL A 169 -10.74 -4.55 -19.80
C VAL A 169 -11.74 -5.41 -20.58
N ALA A 170 -13.02 -5.07 -20.46
CA ALA A 170 -14.11 -5.72 -21.19
C ALA A 170 -15.19 -4.71 -21.57
N ARG A 171 -16.14 -5.08 -22.44
CA ARG A 171 -17.22 -4.16 -22.90
C ARG A 171 -18.09 -3.61 -21.77
N ASP A 172 -18.25 -4.37 -20.70
CA ASP A 172 -19.09 -4.07 -19.54
C ASP A 172 -18.29 -3.63 -18.31
N ARG A 173 -17.00 -3.32 -18.50
CA ARG A 173 -16.07 -3.05 -17.41
C ARG A 173 -15.09 -1.93 -17.76
N VAL A 174 -14.94 -1.00 -16.83
CA VAL A 174 -13.86 -0.01 -16.84
C VAL A 174 -12.78 -0.44 -15.86
N VAL A 175 -11.52 -0.40 -16.28
CA VAL A 175 -10.36 -0.72 -15.44
C VAL A 175 -9.38 0.45 -15.45
N VAL A 176 -8.95 0.86 -14.26
CA VAL A 176 -7.95 1.89 -14.05
C VAL A 176 -6.79 1.30 -13.24
N ALA A 177 -5.59 1.26 -13.84
CA ALA A 177 -4.38 0.89 -13.15
C ALA A 177 -3.90 2.08 -12.30
N MET A 178 -3.84 1.92 -10.99
CA MET A 178 -3.28 2.93 -10.09
C MET A 178 -1.78 2.67 -9.89
N ASP A 179 -1.01 2.74 -10.98
CA ASP A 179 0.46 2.80 -10.94
C ASP A 179 0.96 4.19 -10.51
N ASP A 180 2.26 4.35 -10.27
CA ASP A 180 2.78 5.62 -9.73
C ASP A 180 2.50 6.82 -10.64
N LYS A 181 2.58 6.60 -11.96
CA LYS A 181 2.27 7.63 -12.95
C LYS A 181 0.79 8.01 -12.90
N THR A 182 -0.09 7.02 -12.88
CA THR A 182 -1.54 7.26 -12.86
C THR A 182 -1.98 7.89 -11.55
N VAL A 183 -1.40 7.49 -10.42
CA VAL A 183 -1.63 8.15 -9.12
C VAL A 183 -1.24 9.63 -9.18
N LYS A 184 -0.06 9.95 -9.73
CA LYS A 184 0.36 11.34 -9.93
C LYS A 184 -0.62 12.08 -10.84
N ASP A 185 -0.97 11.50 -11.98
CA ASP A 185 -1.85 12.12 -12.97
C ASP A 185 -3.26 12.38 -12.40
N VAL A 186 -3.87 11.42 -11.68
CA VAL A 186 -5.15 11.60 -10.95
C VAL A 186 -5.05 12.76 -9.97
N SER A 187 -3.94 12.82 -9.22
CA SER A 187 -3.73 13.86 -8.20
C SER A 187 -3.61 15.26 -8.82
N THR A 188 -3.05 15.37 -10.02
CA THR A 188 -2.88 16.65 -10.70
C THR A 188 -4.08 17.05 -11.56
N GLU A 189 -4.81 16.09 -12.11
CA GLU A 189 -5.87 16.34 -13.12
C GLU A 189 -7.29 16.29 -12.55
N ALA A 190 -7.56 15.44 -11.55
CA ALA A 190 -8.91 15.28 -10.99
C ALA A 190 -9.10 16.03 -9.67
N ILE A 191 -8.03 16.42 -8.99
CA ILE A 191 -8.11 17.10 -7.69
C ILE A 191 -7.79 18.59 -7.87
N PRO A 192 -8.61 19.51 -7.34
CA PRO A 192 -8.35 20.95 -7.42
C PRO A 192 -6.98 21.33 -6.86
N ILE A 193 -6.30 22.30 -7.47
CA ILE A 193 -4.97 22.76 -7.04
C ILE A 193 -4.96 23.19 -5.55
N THR A 194 -6.06 23.76 -5.05
CA THR A 194 -6.24 24.13 -3.63
C THR A 194 -6.29 22.94 -2.67
N HIS A 195 -6.56 21.74 -3.20
CA HIS A 195 -6.62 20.46 -2.48
C HIS A 195 -5.40 19.57 -2.79
N GLN A 196 -4.57 19.96 -3.76
CA GLN A 196 -3.27 19.38 -4.02
C GLN A 196 -2.25 19.87 -2.97
N GLY A 197 -1.12 19.16 -2.85
CA GLY A 197 -0.07 19.52 -1.90
C GLY A 197 -0.08 18.67 -0.62
N ILE A 198 0.67 19.13 0.39
CA ILE A 198 1.17 18.34 1.54
C ILE A 198 0.02 17.86 2.42
N SER A 199 -0.69 16.84 1.95
CA SER A 199 -1.44 15.95 2.81
C SER A 199 -0.39 15.27 3.69
N HIS A 200 -0.26 15.77 4.91
CA HIS A 200 0.69 15.35 5.94
C HIS A 200 0.72 13.78 6.11
N GLY A 201 1.91 13.16 6.25
CA GLY A 201 2.07 11.68 6.33
C GLY A 201 3.36 11.15 5.65
N PRO A 202 3.77 9.89 5.86
CA PRO A 202 5.02 9.33 5.32
C PRO A 202 4.92 9.01 3.83
N SER A 203 5.34 9.95 2.97
CA SER A 203 5.32 9.89 1.49
C SER A 203 3.92 9.77 0.92
N LYS A 204 3.40 10.89 0.43
CA LYS A 204 2.21 10.89 -0.41
C LYS A 204 2.66 11.24 -1.82
N ASP A 205 2.98 10.21 -2.58
CA ASP A 205 3.32 10.29 -4.01
C ASP A 205 2.07 10.61 -4.87
N GLY A 206 1.16 11.43 -4.32
CA GLY A 206 -0.18 11.70 -4.82
C GLY A 206 -1.26 11.59 -3.73
N ASN A 207 -2.48 11.91 -4.12
CA ASN A 207 -3.67 11.91 -3.27
C ASN A 207 -4.33 10.53 -3.16
N TYR A 208 -3.86 9.50 -3.85
CA TYR A 208 -4.38 8.13 -3.71
C TYR A 208 -3.51 7.30 -2.75
N PRO A 209 -3.94 7.06 -1.50
CA PRO A 209 -3.10 6.41 -0.50
C PRO A 209 -3.13 4.88 -0.64
N GLN A 210 -2.35 4.35 -1.60
CA GLN A 210 -2.24 2.91 -1.92
C GLN A 210 -2.04 2.02 -0.68
N LYS A 211 -1.19 2.44 0.27
CA LYS A 211 -0.91 1.71 1.51
C LYS A 211 -2.17 1.56 2.39
N SER A 212 -2.98 2.61 2.48
CA SER A 212 -4.21 2.60 3.27
C SER A 212 -5.27 1.72 2.61
N ILE A 213 -5.34 1.70 1.27
CA ILE A 213 -6.18 0.74 0.52
C ILE A 213 -5.75 -0.69 0.79
N ALA A 214 -4.44 -0.99 0.74
CA ALA A 214 -3.95 -2.32 1.05
C ALA A 214 -4.38 -2.81 2.44
N VAL A 215 -4.28 -1.94 3.46
CA VAL A 215 -4.71 -2.28 4.82
C VAL A 215 -6.24 -2.41 4.91
N LEU A 216 -7.00 -1.51 4.27
CA LEU A 216 -8.46 -1.59 4.19
C LEU A 216 -8.92 -2.91 3.56
N LEU A 217 -8.19 -3.40 2.56
CA LEU A 217 -8.47 -4.68 1.90
C LEU A 217 -7.92 -5.91 2.64
N GLY A 218 -7.23 -5.72 3.77
CA GLY A 218 -6.63 -6.84 4.52
C GLY A 218 -5.38 -7.45 3.87
N LEU A 219 -4.72 -6.77 2.93
CA LEU A 219 -3.47 -7.23 2.34
C LEU A 219 -2.35 -7.34 3.37
N GLY A 220 -2.32 -6.43 4.34
CA GLY A 220 -1.32 -6.38 5.41
C GLY A 220 -1.71 -5.39 6.50
N GLN A 221 -0.77 -5.07 7.38
CA GLN A 221 -0.95 -4.12 8.48
C GLN A 221 0.14 -3.04 8.45
N PHE A 222 -0.17 -1.87 9.01
CA PHE A 222 0.86 -0.87 9.32
C PHE A 222 1.68 -1.32 10.52
N GLY A 223 3.02 -1.24 10.38
CA GLY A 223 3.91 -1.28 11.54
C GLY A 223 3.94 0.04 12.30
N ILE A 224 4.61 0.03 13.46
CA ILE A 224 4.93 1.27 14.19
C ILE A 224 5.71 2.27 13.31
N HIS A 225 6.49 1.76 12.36
CA HIS A 225 7.21 2.54 11.35
C HIS A 225 6.32 3.08 10.21
N ARG A 226 5.00 2.86 10.26
CA ARG A 226 3.98 3.30 9.30
C ARG A 226 4.14 2.81 7.86
N LEU A 227 4.89 1.73 7.65
CA LEU A 227 4.92 1.01 6.37
C LEU A 227 4.06 -0.24 6.49
N VAL A 228 3.48 -0.65 5.37
CA VAL A 228 2.65 -1.85 5.30
C VAL A 228 3.55 -3.06 5.10
N PHE A 229 3.26 -4.11 5.87
CA PHE A 229 3.80 -5.44 5.64
C PHE A 229 2.76 -6.50 5.91
N ARG A 230 3.03 -7.68 5.38
CA ARG A 230 2.14 -8.83 5.49
C ARG A 230 2.88 -9.94 6.22
N ASP A 231 2.31 -10.41 7.33
CA ASP A 231 2.76 -11.64 7.97
C ASP A 231 1.82 -12.77 7.55
N GLU A 232 2.40 -13.92 7.20
CA GLU A 232 1.70 -15.14 6.83
C GLU A 232 2.25 -16.31 7.63
N PHE A 233 1.35 -17.18 8.11
CA PHE A 233 1.75 -18.40 8.79
C PHE A 233 1.81 -19.56 7.79
N ILE A 234 3.03 -20.01 7.46
CA ILE A 234 3.30 -21.06 6.47
C ILE A 234 4.22 -22.09 7.12
N ASP A 235 3.83 -23.37 7.09
CA ASP A 235 4.63 -24.51 7.56
C ASP A 235 5.25 -24.31 8.96
N GLY A 236 4.46 -23.83 9.91
CA GLY A 236 4.91 -23.63 11.29
C GLY A 236 5.67 -22.33 11.55
N LYS A 237 5.93 -21.52 10.52
CA LYS A 237 6.74 -20.29 10.62
C LYS A 237 5.96 -19.07 10.11
N VAL A 238 6.34 -17.89 10.62
CA VAL A 238 5.82 -16.62 10.09
C VAL A 238 6.75 -16.10 9.00
N LYS A 239 6.24 -16.01 7.77
CA LYS A 239 6.86 -15.30 6.67
C LYS A 239 6.40 -13.84 6.69
N ARG A 240 7.34 -12.90 6.69
CA ARG A 240 7.05 -11.46 6.63
C ARG A 240 7.42 -10.91 5.26
N ASN A 241 6.45 -10.32 4.59
CA ASN A 241 6.57 -9.80 3.23
C ASN A 241 6.49 -8.27 3.24
N PHE A 242 7.47 -7.63 2.60
CA PHE A 242 7.53 -6.21 2.30
C PHE A 242 7.76 -6.04 0.81
N GLY A 243 7.10 -5.07 0.19
CA GLY A 243 7.26 -4.77 -1.22
C GLY A 243 6.50 -3.53 -1.63
N PRO A 244 6.72 -3.01 -2.85
CA PRO A 244 5.85 -2.01 -3.44
C PRO A 244 4.43 -2.57 -3.58
N ILE A 245 3.46 -1.68 -3.39
CA ILE A 245 2.03 -1.99 -3.45
C ILE A 245 1.44 -1.20 -4.60
N ARG A 246 0.61 -1.82 -5.44
CA ARG A 246 -0.19 -1.12 -6.46
C ARG A 246 -1.65 -1.49 -6.33
N SER A 247 -2.51 -0.76 -7.03
CA SER A 247 -3.94 -1.06 -7.06
C SER A 247 -4.50 -1.07 -8.48
N LEU A 248 -5.56 -1.85 -8.69
CA LEU A 248 -6.44 -1.74 -9.84
C LEU A 248 -7.83 -1.38 -9.34
N ILE A 249 -8.49 -0.43 -10.00
CA ILE A 249 -9.89 -0.08 -9.75
C ILE A 249 -10.72 -0.52 -10.93
N ILE A 250 -11.77 -1.28 -10.67
CA ILE A 250 -12.63 -1.86 -11.69
C ILE A 250 -14.06 -1.44 -11.43
N PHE A 251 -14.69 -0.72 -12.36
CA PHE A 251 -16.13 -0.46 -12.33
C PHE A 251 -16.82 -1.49 -13.23
N ASP A 252 -17.70 -2.32 -12.67
CA ASP A 252 -18.43 -3.35 -13.42
C ASP A 252 -19.91 -3.43 -13.04
N LYS A 253 -20.67 -4.22 -13.82
CA LYS A 253 -22.12 -4.40 -13.67
C LYS A 253 -22.49 -5.59 -12.79
N GLU A 254 -21.51 -6.28 -12.21
CA GLU A 254 -21.75 -7.45 -11.36
C GLU A 254 -22.26 -7.03 -9.97
N GLU A 255 -22.99 -7.92 -9.30
CA GLU A 255 -23.50 -7.67 -7.95
C GLU A 255 -22.38 -7.57 -6.90
N LEU A 256 -22.64 -6.81 -5.83
CA LEU A 256 -21.73 -6.73 -4.69
C LEU A 256 -21.53 -8.11 -4.06
N VAL A 257 -20.28 -8.52 -3.87
CA VAL A 257 -19.95 -9.68 -3.04
C VAL A 257 -19.91 -9.23 -1.59
N ARG A 258 -20.70 -9.88 -0.73
CA ARG A 258 -20.74 -9.60 0.73
C ARG A 258 -20.42 -10.83 1.58
N ASN A 259 -20.44 -12.02 0.98
CA ASN A 259 -20.30 -13.30 1.67
C ASN A 259 -18.87 -13.90 1.55
N GLY A 260 -17.90 -13.16 1.01
CA GLY A 260 -16.54 -13.65 0.83
C GLY A 260 -16.31 -14.56 -0.39
N ARG A 261 -17.31 -14.71 -1.28
CA ARG A 261 -17.17 -15.53 -2.50
C ARG A 261 -15.94 -15.10 -3.31
N ASN A 262 -15.20 -16.08 -3.84
CA ASN A 262 -13.96 -15.90 -4.61
C ASN A 262 -12.85 -15.12 -3.88
N ASN A 263 -12.85 -15.15 -2.55
CA ASN A 263 -11.92 -14.38 -1.71
C ASN A 263 -12.01 -12.87 -1.95
N VAL A 264 -13.21 -12.39 -2.28
CA VAL A 264 -13.50 -10.96 -2.39
C VAL A 264 -14.17 -10.49 -1.11
N ILE A 265 -13.59 -9.49 -0.45
CA ILE A 265 -14.13 -8.96 0.80
C ILE A 265 -15.06 -7.76 0.56
N TYR A 266 -15.99 -7.54 1.48
CA TYR A 266 -16.70 -6.25 1.59
C TYR A 266 -16.18 -5.53 2.84
N PRO A 267 -15.50 -4.38 2.72
CA PRO A 267 -15.03 -3.63 3.88
C PRO A 267 -16.23 -3.05 4.66
N THR A 268 -16.66 -3.75 5.71
CA THR A 268 -17.76 -3.31 6.59
C THR A 268 -17.34 -2.14 7.48
N ARG A 269 -18.31 -1.55 8.19
CA ARG A 269 -18.04 -0.53 9.20
C ARG A 269 -17.27 -1.11 10.38
N GLU A 270 -17.65 -2.30 10.83
CA GLU A 270 -17.02 -3.03 11.94
C GLU A 270 -15.55 -3.34 11.62
N TRP A 271 -15.28 -3.73 10.36
CA TRP A 271 -13.91 -3.93 9.89
C TRP A 271 -13.07 -2.65 9.95
N ARG A 272 -13.63 -1.50 9.51
CA ARG A 272 -12.94 -0.21 9.60
C ARG A 272 -12.64 0.19 11.03
N GLU A 273 -13.64 0.13 11.90
CA GLU A 273 -13.48 0.48 13.32
C GLU A 273 -12.43 -0.39 13.99
N TYR A 274 -12.39 -1.68 13.65
CA TYR A 274 -11.35 -2.60 14.10
C TYR A 274 -9.96 -2.20 13.59
N LEU A 275 -9.82 -1.91 12.29
CA LEU A 275 -8.56 -1.43 11.72
C LEU A 275 -8.10 -0.13 12.37
N PHE A 276 -9.03 0.75 12.77
CA PHE A 276 -8.69 2.02 13.43
C PHE A 276 -8.00 1.82 14.78
N LYS A 277 -8.49 0.86 15.57
CA LYS A 277 -7.84 0.45 16.81
C LYS A 277 -6.49 -0.22 16.54
N LEU A 278 -6.41 -1.03 15.48
CA LEU A 278 -5.23 -1.80 15.17
C LEU A 278 -4.03 -0.92 14.76
N TYR A 279 -4.24 0.12 13.95
CA TYR A 279 -3.15 1.02 13.53
C TYR A 279 -2.73 2.02 14.61
N ASP A 280 -3.57 2.26 15.61
CA ASP A 280 -3.30 3.22 16.67
C ASP A 280 -2.42 2.60 17.77
N PHE A 281 -1.10 2.80 17.69
CA PHE A 281 -0.13 2.35 18.70
C PHE A 281 -0.18 3.16 20.02
N THR A 282 -1.15 4.07 20.20
CA THR A 282 -1.48 4.59 21.54
C THR A 282 -2.48 3.69 22.28
N ASN A 283 -3.28 2.91 21.54
CA ASN A 283 -4.14 1.87 22.09
C ASN A 283 -3.30 0.63 22.46
N ILE A 284 -3.14 0.39 23.76
CA ILE A 284 -2.38 -0.74 24.32
C ILE A 284 -3.27 -1.89 24.83
N GLU A 285 -4.57 -1.87 24.54
CA GLU A 285 -5.50 -2.92 24.96
C GLU A 285 -5.05 -4.28 24.40
N GLN A 286 -4.94 -5.29 25.29
CA GLN A 286 -4.48 -6.63 24.92
C GLN A 286 -5.36 -7.26 23.82
N GLU A 287 -6.67 -7.01 23.87
CA GLU A 287 -7.64 -7.51 22.90
C GLU A 287 -7.41 -7.03 21.47
N VAL A 288 -6.79 -5.86 21.31
CA VAL A 288 -6.37 -5.32 20.01
C VAL A 288 -4.94 -5.75 19.69
N ASN A 289 -4.04 -5.65 20.68
CA ASN A 289 -2.61 -5.89 20.49
C ASN A 289 -2.29 -7.34 20.08
N LYS A 290 -3.09 -8.33 20.51
CA LYS A 290 -2.93 -9.74 20.13
C LYS A 290 -3.03 -10.00 18.63
N TYR A 291 -3.65 -9.09 17.88
CA TYR A 291 -3.78 -9.19 16.42
C TYR A 291 -2.76 -8.34 15.64
N ARG A 292 -1.94 -7.54 16.32
CA ARG A 292 -0.90 -6.73 15.64
C ARG A 292 0.25 -7.60 15.18
N PHE A 293 0.58 -7.52 13.89
CA PHE A 293 1.79 -8.14 13.35
C PHE A 293 3.06 -7.49 13.91
N CYS A 294 3.02 -6.17 14.11
CA CYS A 294 4.10 -5.41 14.72
C CYS A 294 4.10 -5.61 16.23
N SER A 295 5.12 -6.28 16.73
CA SER A 295 5.35 -6.57 18.14
C SER A 295 5.89 -5.37 18.94
N TYR A 296 5.68 -4.13 18.50
CA TYR A 296 6.22 -2.95 19.18
C TYR A 296 5.70 -2.80 20.62
N ILE A 297 4.39 -2.97 20.81
CA ILE A 297 3.75 -2.97 22.13
C ILE A 297 3.83 -4.39 22.68
N PRO A 298 4.50 -4.65 23.81
CA PRO A 298 4.64 -5.99 24.37
C PRO A 298 3.28 -6.63 24.70
N LEU A 299 3.20 -7.95 24.58
CA LEU A 299 2.06 -8.74 25.07
C LEU A 299 2.55 -9.76 26.09
N ASP A 300 3.01 -10.92 25.61
CA ASP A 300 3.76 -11.93 26.36
C ASP A 300 5.22 -12.01 25.87
N ASP A 301 5.67 -10.95 25.18
CA ASP A 301 6.99 -10.79 24.58
C ASP A 301 7.65 -9.49 25.05
N GLU A 302 8.95 -9.30 24.80
CA GLU A 302 9.72 -8.12 25.24
C GLU A 302 9.39 -6.83 24.46
N GLY A 303 8.57 -6.92 23.41
CA GLY A 303 8.36 -5.83 22.46
C GLY A 303 9.50 -5.70 21.43
N CYS A 304 9.28 -4.94 20.34
CA CYS A 304 10.27 -4.78 19.25
C CYS A 304 10.42 -3.33 18.79
N GLY A 305 11.56 -2.71 19.11
CA GLY A 305 11.89 -1.32 18.72
C GLY A 305 12.95 -1.18 17.61
N LYS A 306 13.35 -2.28 16.95
CA LYS A 306 14.54 -2.29 16.05
C LYS A 306 14.47 -1.25 14.92
N CYS A 307 13.29 -1.07 14.32
CA CYS A 307 13.08 -0.10 13.24
C CYS A 307 13.21 1.37 13.68
N ILE A 308 12.97 1.66 14.97
CA ILE A 308 13.14 2.98 15.58
C ILE A 308 14.63 3.20 15.86
N GLY A 309 15.29 2.20 16.47
CA GLY A 309 16.71 2.29 16.83
C GLY A 309 17.65 2.41 15.63
N CYS A 310 17.26 1.90 14.46
CA CYS A 310 18.06 1.97 13.24
C CYS A 310 17.75 3.19 12.36
N CYS A 311 16.89 4.12 12.79
CA CYS A 311 16.47 5.28 11.99
C CYS A 311 17.54 6.39 12.05
N PRO A 312 18.28 6.67 10.96
CA PRO A 312 19.36 7.65 11.00
C PRO A 312 18.88 9.09 11.14
N SER A 313 17.70 9.42 10.58
CA SER A 313 17.16 10.78 10.59
C SER A 313 16.47 11.21 11.89
N GLY A 314 16.24 10.28 12.82
CA GLY A 314 15.41 10.53 14.00
C GLY A 314 13.91 10.68 13.70
N ALA A 315 13.48 10.55 12.44
CA ALA A 315 12.07 10.67 12.06
C ALA A 315 11.18 9.64 12.77
N GLN A 316 11.63 8.39 12.90
CA GLN A 316 10.89 7.34 13.60
C GLN A 316 10.70 7.65 15.09
N PRO A 317 11.75 7.87 15.92
CA PRO A 317 11.55 8.18 17.34
C PRO A 317 10.73 9.47 17.57
N ASN A 318 10.76 10.42 16.64
CA ASN A 318 9.92 11.62 16.67
C ASN A 318 8.45 11.38 16.25
N SER A 319 8.08 10.17 15.82
CA SER A 319 6.79 9.87 15.19
C SER A 319 6.05 8.68 15.80
N THR A 320 6.60 8.08 16.85
CA THR A 320 6.10 6.87 17.48
C THR A 320 5.75 7.13 18.93
N SER A 321 4.64 6.56 19.39
CA SER A 321 4.39 6.43 20.83
C SER A 321 5.45 5.52 21.45
N THR A 322 5.61 5.57 22.76
CA THR A 322 6.30 4.55 23.55
C THR A 322 5.52 3.24 23.51
N SER A 323 6.14 2.13 23.94
CA SER A 323 5.47 0.83 24.07
C SER A 323 4.32 0.83 25.09
N ARG A 324 4.21 1.87 25.91
CA ARG A 324 3.08 2.13 26.83
C ARG A 324 2.00 3.04 26.23
N GLY A 325 2.06 3.31 24.93
CA GLY A 325 1.07 4.12 24.22
C GLY A 325 1.20 5.63 24.41
N GLN A 326 2.25 6.12 25.08
CA GLN A 326 2.43 7.54 25.39
C GLN A 326 3.47 8.19 24.48
N PHE A 327 3.22 9.42 23.99
CA PHE A 327 4.26 10.22 23.35
C PHE A 327 5.22 10.81 24.38
N SER A 328 6.50 10.96 24.00
CA SER A 328 7.48 11.65 24.84
C SER A 328 7.12 13.13 25.00
N GLU A 329 7.60 13.77 26.06
CA GLU A 329 7.29 15.18 26.35
C GLU A 329 7.73 16.11 25.20
N LYS A 330 8.93 15.87 24.66
CA LYS A 330 9.44 16.58 23.48
C LYS A 330 8.52 16.46 22.25
N VAL A 331 7.86 15.32 22.06
CA VAL A 331 6.91 15.12 20.96
C VAL A 331 5.58 15.81 21.28
N LYS A 332 5.06 15.68 22.51
CA LYS A 332 3.81 16.34 22.94
C LYS A 332 3.84 17.86 22.78
N GLN A 333 5.00 18.48 23.00
CA GLN A 333 5.20 19.93 22.81
C GLN A 333 5.12 20.37 21.35
N GLN A 334 5.22 19.46 20.38
CA GLN A 334 5.08 19.74 18.94
C GLN A 334 3.59 19.73 18.54
N THR A 335 2.78 20.59 19.16
CA THR A 335 1.32 20.62 19.00
C THR A 335 0.87 20.74 17.55
N HIS A 336 1.64 21.45 16.71
CA HIS A 336 1.41 21.60 15.27
C HIS A 336 1.45 20.28 14.47
N ARG A 337 2.01 19.19 15.04
CA ARG A 337 2.04 17.86 14.42
C ARG A 337 0.89 16.97 14.83
N PHE A 338 0.03 17.41 15.74
CA PHE A 338 -1.14 16.66 16.19
C PHE A 338 -2.41 17.14 15.50
N TRP A 339 -3.26 16.20 15.15
CA TRP A 339 -4.63 16.47 14.70
C TRP A 339 -5.57 15.43 15.29
N ASP A 340 -6.56 15.87 16.07
CA ASP A 340 -7.48 15.01 16.82
C ASP A 340 -6.74 13.91 17.62
N GLY A 341 -5.67 14.30 18.31
CA GLY A 341 -4.83 13.39 19.10
C GLY A 341 -3.90 12.48 18.29
N LYS A 342 -3.99 12.48 16.95
CA LYS A 342 -3.13 11.67 16.08
C LYS A 342 -1.87 12.43 15.69
N LEU A 343 -0.72 11.81 15.90
CA LEU A 343 0.58 12.38 15.55
C LEU A 343 0.90 12.18 14.06
N GLN A 344 1.25 13.25 13.37
CA GLN A 344 1.80 13.20 12.02
C GLN A 344 3.22 12.62 12.02
N PHE A 345 3.55 11.78 11.04
CA PHE A 345 4.93 11.32 10.82
C PHE A 345 5.87 12.48 10.44
N ASP A 346 7.07 12.47 11.00
CA ASP A 346 8.17 13.39 10.72
C ASP A 346 8.79 13.10 9.34
N TYR A 347 7.99 13.36 8.32
CA TYR A 347 8.35 13.07 6.94
C TYR A 347 9.49 13.97 6.45
N ALA A 348 9.53 15.23 6.91
CA ALA A 348 10.56 16.19 6.55
C ALA A 348 11.96 15.67 6.90
N SER A 349 12.20 15.27 8.16
CA SER A 349 13.51 14.74 8.55
C SER A 349 13.85 13.43 7.82
N CYS A 350 12.86 12.58 7.53
CA CYS A 350 13.09 11.37 6.74
C CYS A 350 13.54 11.68 5.29
N CYS A 351 12.90 12.65 4.65
CA CYS A 351 13.21 13.07 3.28
C CYS A 351 14.52 13.84 3.18
N GLU A 352 14.78 14.73 4.13
CA GLU A 352 16.01 15.52 4.17
C GLU A 352 17.24 14.60 4.25
N GLU A 353 17.26 13.65 5.19
CA GLU A 353 18.32 12.64 5.30
C GLU A 353 18.47 11.83 3.99
N ARG A 354 17.36 11.39 3.40
CA ARG A 354 17.39 10.65 2.12
C ARG A 354 17.95 11.50 0.98
N GLY A 355 17.56 12.76 0.88
CA GLY A 355 18.00 13.68 -0.18
C GLY A 355 19.46 14.07 -0.05
N GLN A 356 19.91 14.40 1.17
CA GLN A 356 21.32 14.71 1.45
C GLN A 356 22.20 13.51 1.14
N MET A 357 21.86 12.33 1.66
CA MET A 357 22.64 11.13 1.43
C MET A 357 22.57 10.63 -0.01
N GLY A 358 21.42 10.76 -0.68
CA GLY A 358 21.27 10.42 -2.11
C GLY A 358 22.09 11.32 -3.04
N THR A 359 22.40 12.55 -2.60
CA THR A 359 23.31 13.47 -3.32
C THR A 359 24.77 13.03 -3.18
N LEU A 360 25.13 12.46 -2.03
CA LEU A 360 26.50 12.00 -1.74
C LEU A 360 26.77 10.58 -2.26
N PHE A 361 25.75 9.73 -2.25
CA PHE A 361 25.83 8.30 -2.56
C PHE A 361 24.61 7.89 -3.39
N PRO A 362 24.76 7.72 -4.72
CA PRO A 362 23.67 7.31 -5.61
C PRO A 362 22.98 5.99 -5.18
N GLU A 363 23.72 5.10 -4.52
CA GLU A 363 23.21 3.84 -4.00
C GLU A 363 22.49 3.94 -2.64
N TRP A 364 22.28 5.15 -2.12
CA TRP A 364 21.57 5.37 -0.88
C TRP A 364 20.05 5.32 -1.06
N SER A 365 19.43 4.26 -0.53
CA SER A 365 17.96 4.11 -0.49
C SER A 365 17.34 4.42 0.88
N CYS A 366 18.16 4.61 1.92
CA CYS A 366 17.78 4.54 3.34
C CYS A 366 17.02 3.25 3.67
N THR A 367 15.69 3.22 3.59
CA THR A 367 14.79 2.07 3.88
C THR A 367 15.08 1.20 5.12
N ARG A 368 15.98 1.60 6.01
CA ARG A 368 16.49 0.77 7.12
C ARG A 368 15.41 0.27 8.06
N CYS A 369 14.44 1.13 8.37
CA CYS A 369 13.31 0.76 9.21
C CYS A 369 12.51 -0.42 8.63
N MET A 370 12.38 -0.48 7.30
CA MET A 370 11.73 -1.57 6.58
C MET A 370 12.59 -2.84 6.60
N SER A 371 13.86 -2.72 6.19
CA SER A 371 14.77 -3.87 6.06
C SER A 371 15.02 -4.55 7.41
N MET A 372 15.25 -3.76 8.46
CA MET A 372 15.37 -4.26 9.83
C MET A 372 14.07 -4.91 10.31
N CYS A 373 12.90 -4.35 10.00
CA CYS A 373 11.63 -4.96 10.38
C CYS A 373 11.37 -6.29 9.67
N ALA A 374 11.79 -6.41 8.41
CA ALA A 374 11.60 -7.60 7.58
C ALA A 374 12.42 -8.80 8.07
N ILE A 375 13.71 -8.57 8.36
CA ILE A 375 14.65 -9.62 8.71
C ILE A 375 14.69 -9.85 10.22
N GLU A 376 14.77 -8.77 10.98
CA GLU A 376 15.09 -8.81 12.41
C GLU A 376 13.90 -8.50 13.31
N GLY A 377 12.80 -7.98 12.76
CA GLY A 377 11.61 -7.65 13.53
C GLY A 377 10.99 -8.90 14.15
N SER A 378 10.62 -8.82 15.43
CA SER A 378 10.00 -9.95 16.12
C SER A 378 8.62 -10.24 15.50
N LYS A 379 8.34 -11.50 15.21
CA LYS A 379 7.14 -11.97 14.50
C LYS A 379 6.19 -12.66 15.47
N ARG A 380 4.91 -12.29 15.46
CA ARG A 380 3.89 -12.90 16.31
C ARG A 380 3.15 -13.99 15.55
N THR A 381 3.45 -15.24 15.89
CA THR A 381 2.80 -16.42 15.30
C THR A 381 1.28 -16.39 15.48
N TYR A 382 0.79 -16.05 16.67
CA TYR A 382 -0.64 -15.98 16.94
C TYR A 382 -1.34 -14.90 16.10
N ALA A 383 -0.77 -13.70 16.01
CA ALA A 383 -1.32 -12.62 15.19
C ALA A 383 -1.43 -13.01 13.71
N ALA A 384 -0.39 -13.66 13.15
CA ALA A 384 -0.38 -14.14 11.77
C ALA A 384 -1.44 -15.21 11.50
N LYS A 385 -1.78 -16.04 12.49
CA LYS A 385 -2.86 -17.05 12.39
C LYS A 385 -4.24 -16.42 12.48
N GLU A 386 -4.46 -15.56 13.48
CA GLU A 386 -5.81 -15.13 13.86
C GLU A 386 -6.29 -13.85 13.15
N PHE A 387 -5.38 -13.02 12.62
CA PHE A 387 -5.78 -11.81 11.91
C PHE A 387 -6.67 -12.11 10.70
N TYR A 388 -6.33 -13.11 9.90
CA TYR A 388 -7.13 -13.44 8.71
C TYR A 388 -8.46 -14.11 9.05
N ASN A 389 -8.54 -14.82 10.18
CA ASN A 389 -9.81 -15.27 10.75
C ASN A 389 -10.69 -14.08 11.12
N LYS A 390 -10.10 -13.07 11.79
CA LYS A 390 -10.79 -11.84 12.18
C LYS A 390 -11.24 -11.02 10.98
N LEU A 391 -10.39 -10.91 9.95
CA LEU A 391 -10.73 -10.31 8.66
C LEU A 391 -11.97 -10.99 8.09
N LYS A 392 -11.93 -12.32 7.90
CA LYS A 392 -13.07 -13.08 7.36
C LYS A 392 -14.33 -12.84 8.18
N GLN A 393 -14.24 -12.93 9.51
CA GLN A 393 -15.37 -12.69 10.42
C GLN A 393 -16.01 -11.31 10.21
N LEU A 394 -15.20 -10.26 10.06
CA LEU A 394 -15.69 -8.88 10.01
C LEU A 394 -16.08 -8.43 8.59
N THR A 395 -15.64 -9.12 7.54
CA THR A 395 -15.88 -8.72 6.15
C THR A 395 -16.83 -9.63 5.38
N THR A 396 -17.37 -10.67 6.03
CA THR A 396 -18.45 -11.49 5.49
C THR A 396 -19.74 -11.25 6.27
N ALA A 397 -20.77 -10.76 5.58
CA ALA A 397 -22.13 -10.60 6.08
C ALA A 397 -23.02 -11.78 5.68
#